data_AF-A0A4D6N5Q2-F1
#
_entry.id   AF-A0A4D6N5Q2-F1
#
_cell.length_a   1.000
_cell.length_b   1.000
_cell.length_c   1.000
_cell.angle_alpha   90.00
_cell.angle_beta   90.00
_cell.angle_gamma   90.00
#
_symmetry.space_group_name_H-M   'P 1'
#
loop_
_entity.id
_entity.type
_entity.pdbx_description
1 polymer ?
#
loop_
_entity_poly.entity_id
_entity_poly.type
_entity_poly.pdbx_seq_one_letter_code
_entity_poly.pdbx_strand_id
1 'polypeptide(L)'
;MALSQKDLLRRIKLKGKPKEQVSRSQAQSSKIVIDSDPETTQSDSQLKKRKRSQGDHDGEISESINRVPTVDGTGTSTLVVSGSRKSFWDEDFEHLAHGRAHNFFATDNTMLSGKSVASAREEVLRCLHQAEASTIFLIDRMEALELNEFVLTDDLDKAKKDAVRLRSDVAELANVQKTLEQKELELTSLQKKLDELMPLKTKLEELTPKVEVYETQIQELTTKCQNLENEKEELADQLCSTLNQGFQLALDQVKILCPDADTSLASITKEVIEGQLVEIGDE
;
A
#
# COMPACT_ATOMS: atom_id res chain seq x y z
N MET A 1 35.12 -8.27 54.45
CA MET A 1 34.82 -7.73 55.80
C MET A 1 35.06 -8.83 56.83
N ALA A 2 36.13 -8.70 57.62
CA ALA A 2 36.46 -9.64 58.71
C ALA A 2 35.44 -9.50 59.85
N LEU A 3 35.11 -10.61 60.54
CA LEU A 3 34.29 -10.56 61.76
C LEU A 3 35.04 -9.77 62.83
N SER A 4 34.43 -8.68 63.30
CA SER A 4 34.97 -7.90 64.41
C SER A 4 34.90 -8.71 65.70
N GLN A 5 35.87 -8.54 66.60
CA GLN A 5 35.82 -9.09 67.96
C GLN A 5 34.48 -8.77 68.66
N LYS A 6 33.91 -7.59 68.38
CA LYS A 6 32.61 -7.16 68.90
C LYS A 6 31.44 -8.02 68.40
N ASP A 7 31.45 -8.42 67.14
CA ASP A 7 30.41 -9.27 66.56
C ASP A 7 30.43 -10.68 67.18
N LEU A 8 31.63 -11.20 67.44
CA LEU A 8 31.80 -12.49 68.10
C LEU A 8 31.18 -12.48 69.51
N LEU A 9 31.45 -11.43 70.28
CA LEU A 9 30.91 -11.27 71.63
C LEU A 9 29.39 -11.11 71.63
N ARG A 10 28.82 -10.37 70.67
CA ARG A 10 27.36 -10.25 70.52
C ARG A 10 26.68 -11.59 70.23
N ARG A 11 27.26 -12.42 69.36
CA ARG A 11 26.72 -13.76 69.04
C ARG A 11 26.74 -14.69 70.24
N ILE A 12 27.82 -14.66 71.03
CA ILE A 12 27.92 -15.44 72.28
C ILE A 12 26.83 -15.01 73.28
N LYS A 13 26.60 -13.71 73.43
CA LYS A 13 25.55 -13.16 74.33
C LYS A 13 24.13 -13.57 73.90
N LEU A 14 23.88 -13.72 72.59
CA LEU A 14 22.58 -14.13 72.04
C LEU A 14 22.30 -15.63 72.22
N LYS A 15 23.29 -16.50 72.02
CA LYS A 15 23.14 -17.96 72.20
C LYS A 15 22.92 -18.37 73.67
N GLY A 16 23.28 -17.53 74.63
CA GLY A 16 23.01 -17.75 76.06
C GLY A 16 21.56 -17.51 76.51
N LYS A 17 20.65 -17.09 75.61
CA LYS A 17 19.22 -16.90 75.91
C LYS A 17 18.39 -18.00 75.23
N PRO A 18 17.69 -18.88 75.96
CA PRO A 18 16.76 -19.83 75.35
C PRO A 18 15.58 -19.05 74.74
N LYS A 19 15.34 -19.18 73.44
CA LYS A 19 14.15 -18.65 72.77
C LYS A 19 13.43 -19.75 72.00
N GLU A 20 12.19 -19.97 72.41
CA GLU A 20 11.17 -20.81 71.78
C GLU A 20 10.91 -20.39 70.33
N GLN A 21 10.88 -21.38 69.46
CA GLN A 21 10.74 -21.26 68.01
C GLN A 21 9.28 -21.54 67.64
N VAL A 22 8.57 -20.55 67.06
CA VAL A 22 7.27 -20.76 66.39
C VAL A 22 7.42 -20.36 64.93
N SER A 23 7.49 -21.37 64.08
CA SER A 23 7.45 -21.28 62.63
C SER A 23 6.00 -21.29 62.15
N ARG A 24 5.62 -20.32 61.31
CA ARG A 24 4.43 -20.44 60.45
C ARG A 24 4.74 -19.89 59.07
N SER A 25 5.01 -20.81 58.15
CA SER A 25 5.06 -20.63 56.72
C SER A 25 3.63 -20.61 56.16
N GLN A 26 3.33 -19.66 55.27
CA GLN A 26 2.15 -19.75 54.41
C GLN A 26 2.51 -19.26 53.01
N ALA A 27 2.53 -20.20 52.08
CA ALA A 27 2.82 -20.03 50.66
C ALA A 27 1.61 -19.48 49.90
N GLN A 28 1.90 -18.67 48.88
CA GLN A 28 0.98 -18.17 47.86
C GLN A 28 0.72 -19.25 46.79
N SER A 29 -0.48 -19.27 46.20
CA SER A 29 -0.63 -19.32 44.73
C SER A 29 -2.06 -18.92 44.34
N SER A 30 -2.18 -17.94 43.44
CA SER A 30 -3.42 -17.67 42.72
C SER A 30 -3.13 -17.68 41.22
N LYS A 31 -3.78 -18.62 40.57
CA LYS A 31 -3.75 -18.99 39.16
C LYS A 31 -4.63 -18.00 38.37
N ILE A 32 -4.07 -17.32 37.37
CA ILE A 32 -4.84 -16.51 36.41
C ILE A 32 -4.87 -17.29 35.09
N VAL A 33 -6.09 -17.63 34.68
CA VAL A 33 -6.46 -18.18 33.37
C VAL A 33 -7.23 -17.08 32.65
N ILE A 34 -6.80 -16.68 31.46
CA ILE A 34 -7.61 -15.88 30.54
C ILE A 34 -7.49 -16.50 29.15
N ASP A 35 -8.68 -16.82 28.62
CA ASP A 35 -9.01 -17.42 27.34
C ASP A 35 -8.55 -16.60 26.13
N SER A 36 -8.25 -17.33 25.06
CA SER A 36 -8.04 -16.82 23.70
C SER A 36 -9.19 -17.30 22.81
N ASP A 37 -9.94 -16.38 22.22
CA ASP A 37 -10.88 -16.68 21.11
C ASP A 37 -10.30 -16.20 19.78
N PRO A 38 -10.26 -17.04 18.73
CA PRO A 38 -10.09 -16.61 17.35
C PRO A 38 -11.43 -16.64 16.59
N GLU A 39 -12.02 -15.48 16.35
CA GLU A 39 -13.18 -15.33 15.47
C GLU A 39 -12.71 -15.31 14.00
N THR A 40 -13.16 -16.31 13.24
CA THR A 40 -12.90 -16.48 11.80
C THR A 40 -14.15 -16.09 11.03
N THR A 41 -14.10 -14.99 10.27
CA THR A 41 -15.14 -14.68 9.28
C THR A 41 -14.64 -14.97 7.87
N GLN A 42 -15.15 -16.08 7.38
CA GLN A 42 -15.16 -16.53 5.99
C GLN A 42 -16.21 -15.71 5.21
N SER A 43 -15.84 -15.15 4.06
CA SER A 43 -16.83 -14.70 3.07
C SER A 43 -16.27 -14.83 1.67
N ASP A 44 -17.03 -15.58 0.89
CA ASP A 44 -16.78 -16.05 -0.45
C ASP A 44 -17.95 -15.56 -1.32
N SER A 45 -17.71 -15.07 -2.53
CA SER A 45 -18.62 -15.26 -3.69
C SER A 45 -18.15 -14.52 -4.95
N GLN A 46 -17.56 -15.30 -5.84
CA GLN A 46 -18.01 -15.50 -7.23
C GLN A 46 -18.45 -14.27 -8.04
N LEU A 47 -17.55 -13.75 -8.89
CA LEU A 47 -17.94 -13.05 -10.12
C LEU A 47 -17.44 -13.78 -11.36
N LYS A 48 -18.42 -14.12 -12.19
CA LYS A 48 -18.35 -15.00 -13.35
C LYS A 48 -17.58 -14.36 -14.51
N LYS A 49 -16.70 -15.16 -15.09
CA LYS A 49 -16.07 -15.00 -16.41
C LYS A 49 -17.14 -14.82 -17.50
N ARG A 50 -17.01 -13.77 -18.32
CA ARG A 50 -17.69 -13.69 -19.62
C ARG A 50 -16.66 -13.78 -20.74
N LYS A 51 -16.57 -14.98 -21.30
CA LYS A 51 -15.87 -15.32 -22.54
C LYS A 51 -16.74 -14.85 -23.71
N ARG A 52 -16.21 -13.98 -24.58
CA ARG A 52 -16.75 -13.77 -25.93
C ARG A 52 -15.64 -14.06 -26.93
N SER A 53 -15.98 -14.99 -27.80
CA SER A 53 -15.22 -15.51 -28.91
C SER A 53 -15.50 -14.70 -30.18
N GLN A 54 -14.50 -14.69 -31.06
CA GLN A 54 -14.61 -14.86 -32.51
C GLN A 54 -14.94 -13.64 -33.36
N GLY A 55 -14.06 -13.41 -34.34
CA GLY A 55 -14.27 -12.51 -35.47
C GLY A 55 -12.96 -12.11 -36.15
N ASP A 56 -12.22 -13.07 -36.71
CA ASP A 56 -11.34 -12.79 -37.85
C ASP A 56 -12.22 -12.27 -38.99
N HIS A 57 -11.88 -11.10 -39.52
CA HIS A 57 -12.16 -10.75 -40.90
C HIS A 57 -11.08 -9.79 -41.39
N ASP A 58 -10.17 -10.36 -42.18
CA ASP A 58 -9.41 -9.66 -43.19
C ASP A 58 -10.37 -8.83 -44.06
N GLY A 59 -10.03 -7.56 -44.23
CA GLY A 59 -10.73 -6.63 -45.10
C GLY A 59 -9.73 -5.60 -45.61
N GLU A 60 -9.13 -5.90 -46.76
CA GLU A 60 -8.33 -4.98 -47.57
C GLU A 60 -9.02 -3.62 -47.69
N ILE A 61 -8.42 -2.59 -47.11
CA ILE A 61 -8.80 -1.21 -47.38
C ILE A 61 -8.14 -0.83 -48.70
N SER A 62 -8.89 -1.00 -49.78
CA SER A 62 -8.59 -0.34 -51.06
C SER A 62 -8.64 1.17 -50.84
N GLU A 63 -7.48 1.83 -50.91
CA GLU A 63 -7.36 3.27 -51.10
C GLU A 63 -7.93 3.63 -52.48
N SER A 64 -9.24 3.88 -52.55
CA SER A 64 -9.86 4.52 -53.70
C SER A 64 -9.76 6.03 -53.55
N ILE A 65 -8.91 6.60 -54.40
CA ILE A 65 -8.66 8.02 -54.58
C ILE A 65 -9.97 8.71 -54.97
N ASN A 66 -10.67 9.28 -53.99
CA ASN A 66 -11.67 10.30 -54.23
C ASN A 66 -10.94 11.60 -54.59
N ARG A 67 -10.64 11.77 -55.87
CA ARG A 67 -10.40 13.10 -56.46
C ARG A 67 -11.70 13.89 -56.33
N VAL A 68 -11.77 14.72 -55.30
CA VAL A 68 -12.68 15.87 -55.26
C VAL A 68 -12.30 16.77 -56.43
N PRO A 69 -13.20 17.06 -57.39
CA PRO A 69 -12.99 18.17 -58.30
C PRO A 69 -13.19 19.45 -57.47
N THR A 70 -12.09 20.10 -57.12
CA THR A 70 -12.12 21.51 -56.72
C THR A 70 -12.68 22.29 -57.91
N VAL A 71 -13.98 22.60 -57.85
CA VAL A 71 -14.57 23.61 -58.73
C VAL A 71 -14.11 24.95 -58.19
N ASP A 72 -12.98 25.43 -58.71
CA ASP A 72 -12.60 26.83 -58.59
C ASP A 72 -13.63 27.67 -59.34
N GLY A 73 -14.62 28.14 -58.58
CA GLY A 73 -15.61 29.11 -59.01
C GLY A 73 -14.97 30.48 -59.19
N THR A 74 -14.28 30.70 -60.31
CA THR A 74 -14.04 32.04 -60.86
C THR A 74 -13.79 31.96 -62.37
N GLY A 75 -14.75 31.41 -63.12
CA GLY A 75 -14.81 31.55 -64.57
C GLY A 75 -15.73 32.70 -64.95
N THR A 76 -15.20 33.91 -65.11
CA THR A 76 -15.85 34.94 -65.93
C THR A 76 -15.94 34.40 -67.35
N SER A 77 -17.11 33.88 -67.73
CA SER A 77 -17.40 33.42 -69.08
C SER A 77 -17.47 34.65 -70.00
N THR A 78 -16.37 34.91 -70.69
CA THR A 78 -16.31 35.85 -71.81
C THR A 78 -17.08 35.22 -72.96
N LEU A 79 -18.31 35.68 -73.18
CA LEU A 79 -19.22 35.21 -74.22
C LEU A 79 -18.62 35.52 -75.62
N VAL A 80 -17.82 34.60 -76.16
CA VAL A 80 -17.37 34.65 -77.56
C VAL A 80 -18.53 34.17 -78.43
N VAL A 81 -19.35 35.11 -78.89
CA VAL A 81 -20.33 34.89 -79.94
C VAL A 81 -19.57 34.73 -81.26
N SER A 82 -19.20 33.51 -81.61
CA SER A 82 -18.73 33.19 -82.96
C SER A 82 -19.10 31.77 -83.34
N GLY A 83 -20.06 31.65 -84.27
CA GLY A 83 -19.92 30.69 -85.36
C GLY A 83 -20.63 29.33 -85.28
N SER A 84 -21.70 29.15 -84.51
CA SER A 84 -22.78 28.21 -84.83
C SER A 84 -23.94 28.48 -83.89
N ARG A 85 -25.12 28.82 -84.42
CA ARG A 85 -26.32 28.94 -83.59
C ARG A 85 -26.74 27.53 -83.22
N LYS A 86 -26.26 27.04 -82.08
CA LYS A 86 -26.74 25.81 -81.46
C LYS A 86 -28.26 25.92 -81.31
N SER A 87 -29.00 24.96 -81.84
CA SER A 87 -30.45 24.89 -81.67
C SER A 87 -30.75 24.66 -80.19
N PHE A 88 -31.92 25.12 -79.76
CA PHE A 88 -32.48 24.82 -78.44
C PHE A 88 -32.55 23.30 -78.18
N TRP A 89 -32.57 22.49 -79.24
CA TRP A 89 -32.64 21.03 -79.17
C TRP A 89 -31.27 20.32 -79.18
N ASP A 90 -30.17 21.07 -79.29
CA ASP A 90 -28.83 20.49 -79.26
C ASP A 90 -28.43 20.11 -77.82
N GLU A 91 -27.82 18.94 -77.64
CA GLU A 91 -27.46 18.39 -76.32
C GLU A 91 -26.44 19.25 -75.56
N ASP A 92 -25.60 19.98 -76.30
CA ASP A 92 -24.61 20.93 -75.76
C ASP A 92 -25.15 22.37 -75.63
N PHE A 93 -26.47 22.56 -75.66
CA PHE A 93 -27.09 23.87 -75.48
C PHE A 93 -27.09 24.26 -74.00
N GLU A 94 -26.43 25.37 -73.66
CA GLU A 94 -26.35 25.86 -72.28
C GLU A 94 -27.68 26.50 -71.84
N HIS A 95 -28.67 25.66 -71.51
CA HIS A 95 -30.03 26.10 -71.14
C HIS A 95 -30.06 27.09 -69.95
N LEU A 96 -29.08 27.04 -69.05
CA LEU A 96 -28.98 27.94 -67.89
C LEU A 96 -28.47 29.34 -68.26
N ALA A 97 -27.68 29.47 -69.32
CA ALA A 97 -27.08 30.74 -69.75
C ALA A 97 -28.00 31.55 -70.70
N HIS A 98 -29.00 30.89 -71.29
CA HIS A 98 -29.92 31.51 -72.25
C HIS A 98 -31.32 31.74 -71.64
N GLY A 99 -31.71 33.01 -71.49
CA GLY A 99 -33.05 33.39 -71.05
C GLY A 99 -34.15 32.96 -72.05
N ARG A 100 -35.39 32.78 -71.56
CA ARG A 100 -36.57 32.26 -72.30
C ARG A 100 -36.96 33.00 -73.59
N ALA A 101 -36.32 34.12 -73.93
CA ALA A 101 -36.73 35.01 -75.00
C ALA A 101 -36.31 34.56 -76.42
N HIS A 102 -35.41 33.57 -76.57
CA HIS A 102 -34.80 33.24 -77.87
C HIS A 102 -34.68 31.74 -78.17
N ASN A 103 -35.71 30.95 -77.83
CA ASN A 103 -35.67 29.49 -77.96
C ASN A 103 -36.18 28.95 -79.30
N PHE A 104 -36.50 29.82 -80.27
CA PHE A 104 -37.00 29.39 -81.58
C PHE A 104 -36.12 29.95 -82.69
N PHE A 105 -35.40 29.06 -83.36
CA PHE A 105 -34.52 29.37 -84.49
C PHE A 105 -35.17 28.96 -85.81
N ALA A 106 -34.74 29.57 -86.90
CA ALA A 106 -35.23 29.25 -88.24
C ALA A 106 -35.05 27.76 -88.60
N THR A 107 -34.02 27.12 -88.04
CA THR A 107 -33.74 25.68 -88.18
C THR A 107 -34.87 24.81 -87.59
N ASP A 108 -35.49 25.24 -86.50
CA ASP A 108 -36.57 24.50 -85.83
C ASP A 108 -37.82 24.43 -86.73
N ASN A 109 -38.01 25.43 -87.59
CA ASN A 109 -39.12 25.45 -88.55
C ASN A 109 -38.98 24.30 -89.58
N THR A 110 -37.75 23.95 -89.98
CA THR A 110 -37.52 22.80 -90.87
C THR A 110 -37.82 21.47 -90.19
N MET A 111 -37.45 21.32 -88.91
CA MET A 111 -37.75 20.14 -88.09
C MET A 111 -39.25 19.95 -87.85
N LEU A 112 -39.99 21.05 -87.69
CA LEU A 112 -41.44 21.02 -87.46
C LEU A 112 -42.25 20.88 -88.75
N SER A 113 -41.75 21.37 -89.88
CA SER A 113 -42.47 21.39 -91.17
C SER A 113 -42.86 20.01 -91.72
N GLY A 114 -42.19 18.93 -91.27
CA GLY A 114 -42.48 17.55 -91.68
C GLY A 114 -43.40 16.76 -90.73
N LYS A 115 -43.75 17.31 -89.55
CA LYS A 115 -44.54 16.60 -88.54
C LYS A 115 -45.99 17.10 -88.53
N SER A 116 -46.95 16.20 -88.36
CA SER A 116 -48.33 16.59 -88.09
C SER A 116 -48.42 17.22 -86.70
N VAL A 117 -49.36 18.16 -86.50
CA VAL A 117 -49.61 18.80 -85.20
C VAL A 117 -49.87 17.78 -84.10
N ALA A 118 -50.54 16.67 -84.42
CA ALA A 118 -50.79 15.58 -83.48
C ALA A 118 -49.50 14.90 -83.01
N SER A 119 -48.57 14.61 -83.92
CA SER A 119 -47.28 14.00 -83.60
C SER A 119 -46.39 14.94 -82.77
N ALA A 120 -46.35 16.23 -83.12
CA ALA A 120 -45.61 17.23 -82.34
C ALA A 120 -46.16 17.36 -80.91
N ARG A 121 -47.48 17.31 -80.74
CA ARG A 121 -48.13 17.33 -79.42
C ARG A 121 -47.77 16.10 -78.58
N GLU A 122 -47.80 14.91 -79.17
CA GLU A 122 -47.45 13.66 -78.47
C GLU A 122 -45.98 13.65 -78.03
N GLU A 123 -45.07 14.15 -78.87
CA GLU A 123 -43.65 14.28 -78.54
C GLU A 123 -43.41 15.25 -77.39
N VAL A 124 -44.09 16.40 -77.38
CA VAL A 124 -44.02 17.36 -76.26
C VAL A 124 -44.54 16.72 -74.96
N LEU A 125 -45.67 16.00 -75.01
CA LEU A 125 -46.20 15.30 -73.84
C LEU A 125 -45.24 14.22 -73.32
N ARG A 126 -44.60 13.45 -74.22
CA ARG A 126 -43.58 12.47 -73.86
C ARG A 126 -42.39 13.13 -73.16
N CYS A 127 -41.87 14.24 -73.70
CA CYS A 127 -40.78 14.99 -73.09
C CYS A 127 -41.18 15.57 -71.73
N LEU A 128 -42.41 16.07 -71.58
CA LEU A 128 -42.93 16.57 -70.30
C LEU A 128 -43.00 15.46 -69.25
N HIS A 129 -43.57 14.29 -69.57
CA HIS A 129 -43.59 13.15 -68.65
C HIS A 129 -42.19 12.66 -68.29
N GLN A 130 -41.26 12.65 -69.24
CA GLN A 130 -39.86 12.30 -68.98
C GLN A 130 -39.19 13.30 -68.03
N ALA A 131 -39.44 14.60 -68.22
CA ALA A 131 -38.95 15.64 -67.33
C ALA A 131 -39.56 15.49 -65.92
N GLU A 132 -40.88 15.30 -65.82
CA GLU A 132 -41.59 15.08 -64.56
C GLU A 132 -41.04 13.87 -63.79
N ALA A 133 -40.89 12.72 -64.45
CA ALA A 133 -40.33 11.52 -63.86
C ALA A 133 -38.88 11.71 -63.39
N SER A 134 -38.07 12.41 -64.19
CA SER A 134 -36.68 12.72 -63.83
C SER A 134 -36.59 13.67 -62.65
N THR A 135 -37.48 14.67 -62.58
CA THR A 135 -37.57 15.61 -61.45
C THR A 135 -37.95 14.89 -60.16
N ILE A 136 -38.97 14.02 -60.19
CA ILE A 136 -39.38 13.23 -59.01
C ILE A 136 -38.20 12.36 -58.53
N PHE A 137 -37.55 11.64 -59.43
CA PHE A 137 -36.39 10.81 -59.10
C PHE A 137 -35.23 11.62 -58.45
N LEU A 138 -34.96 12.83 -58.95
CA LEU A 138 -33.92 13.69 -58.39
C LEU A 138 -34.31 14.25 -57.02
N ILE A 139 -35.59 14.56 -56.79
CA ILE A 139 -36.09 14.99 -55.47
C ILE A 139 -35.91 13.85 -54.46
N ASP A 140 -36.36 12.64 -54.76
CA ASP A 140 -36.21 11.48 -53.88
C ASP A 140 -34.74 11.24 -53.51
N ARG A 141 -33.84 11.36 -54.51
CA ARG A 141 -32.40 11.24 -54.30
C ARG A 141 -31.84 12.36 -53.42
N MET A 142 -32.31 13.60 -53.58
CA MET A 142 -31.89 14.74 -52.77
C MET A 142 -32.31 14.56 -51.31
N GLU A 143 -33.56 14.18 -51.06
CA GLU A 143 -34.06 13.88 -49.71
C GLU A 143 -33.26 12.76 -49.02
N ALA A 144 -32.90 11.71 -49.77
CA ALA A 144 -32.05 10.64 -49.25
C ALA A 144 -30.63 11.14 -48.88
N LEU A 145 -30.07 12.07 -49.65
CA LEU A 145 -28.78 12.68 -49.34
C LEU A 145 -28.85 13.59 -48.11
N GLU A 146 -29.91 14.39 -47.96
CA GLU A 146 -30.13 15.23 -46.78
C GLU A 146 -30.25 14.38 -45.49
N LEU A 147 -30.98 13.26 -45.56
CA LEU A 147 -31.07 12.34 -44.43
C LEU A 147 -29.70 11.74 -44.07
N ASN A 148 -28.92 11.35 -45.08
CA ASN A 148 -27.58 10.80 -44.86
C ASN A 148 -26.62 11.85 -44.26
N GLU A 149 -26.68 13.10 -44.74
CA GLU A 149 -25.93 14.22 -44.16
C GLU A 149 -26.30 14.43 -42.69
N PHE A 150 -27.58 14.37 -42.36
CA PHE A 150 -28.05 14.46 -40.97
C PHE A 150 -27.49 13.33 -40.09
N VAL A 151 -27.48 12.09 -40.57
CA VAL A 151 -26.89 10.96 -39.82
C VAL A 151 -25.38 11.16 -39.61
N LEU A 152 -24.66 11.55 -40.66
CA LEU A 152 -23.21 11.77 -40.59
C LEU A 152 -22.83 12.92 -39.66
N THR A 153 -23.65 13.98 -39.59
CA THR A 153 -23.42 15.09 -38.66
C THR A 153 -23.64 14.69 -37.20
N ASP A 154 -24.68 13.90 -36.90
CA ASP A 154 -24.89 13.35 -35.55
C ASP A 154 -23.75 12.42 -35.13
N ASP A 155 -23.28 11.54 -36.01
CA ASP A 155 -22.16 10.65 -35.73
C ASP A 155 -20.83 11.40 -35.57
N LEU A 156 -20.61 12.45 -36.37
CA LEU A 156 -19.45 13.35 -36.19
C LEU A 156 -19.45 14.01 -34.82
N ASP A 157 -20.61 14.46 -34.34
CA ASP A 157 -20.73 15.11 -33.03
C ASP A 157 -20.57 14.11 -31.88
N LYS A 158 -21.03 12.87 -32.03
CA LYS A 158 -20.70 11.78 -31.08
C LYS A 158 -19.19 11.52 -31.05
N ALA A 159 -18.57 11.36 -32.21
CA ALA A 159 -17.13 11.11 -32.31
C ALA A 159 -16.30 12.27 -31.70
N LYS A 160 -16.73 13.52 -31.86
CA LYS A 160 -16.10 14.69 -31.21
C LYS A 160 -16.21 14.62 -29.69
N LYS A 161 -17.38 14.27 -29.15
CA LYS A 161 -17.58 14.13 -27.69
C LYS A 161 -16.68 13.03 -27.13
N ASP A 162 -16.60 11.89 -27.80
CA ASP A 162 -15.73 10.78 -27.40
C ASP A 162 -14.24 11.17 -27.47
N ALA A 163 -13.82 11.91 -28.50
CA ALA A 163 -12.45 12.42 -28.60
C ALA A 163 -12.09 13.37 -27.44
N VAL A 164 -13.01 14.23 -27.00
CA VAL A 164 -12.80 15.10 -25.82
C VAL A 164 -12.68 14.27 -24.55
N ARG A 165 -13.54 13.26 -24.38
CA ARG A 165 -13.47 12.33 -23.23
C ARG A 165 -12.15 11.59 -23.18
N LEU A 166 -11.71 10.98 -24.29
CA LEU A 166 -10.43 10.26 -24.36
C LEU A 166 -9.24 11.17 -24.04
N ARG A 167 -9.28 12.45 -24.43
CA ARG A 167 -8.24 13.42 -24.03
C ARG A 167 -8.21 13.66 -22.53
N SER A 168 -9.36 13.70 -21.86
CA SER A 168 -9.44 13.77 -20.40
C SER A 168 -8.84 12.52 -19.75
N ASP A 169 -9.23 11.33 -20.23
CA ASP A 169 -8.73 10.06 -19.71
C ASP A 169 -7.20 9.95 -19.86
N VAL A 170 -6.63 10.41 -20.97
CA VAL A 170 -5.17 10.49 -21.18
C VAL A 170 -4.49 11.41 -20.17
N ALA A 171 -5.10 12.55 -19.83
CA ALA A 171 -4.55 13.46 -18.82
C ALA A 171 -4.60 12.86 -17.41
N GLU A 172 -5.67 12.13 -17.07
CA GLU A 172 -5.77 11.40 -15.80
C GLU A 172 -4.71 10.30 -15.69
N LEU A 173 -4.49 9.52 -16.76
CA LEU A 173 -3.45 8.51 -16.81
C LEU A 173 -2.04 9.09 -16.58
N ALA A 174 -1.76 10.27 -17.13
CA ALA A 174 -0.47 10.95 -16.89
C ALA A 174 -0.26 11.32 -15.41
N ASN A 175 -1.33 11.74 -14.71
CA ASN A 175 -1.27 12.01 -13.27
C ASN A 175 -1.05 10.73 -12.44
N VAL A 176 -1.69 9.62 -12.84
CA VAL A 176 -1.48 8.31 -12.21
C VAL A 176 -0.04 7.83 -12.41
N GLN A 177 0.52 7.96 -13.61
CA GLN A 177 1.92 7.63 -13.89
C GLN A 177 2.88 8.42 -13.00
N LYS A 178 2.71 9.74 -12.90
CA LYS A 178 3.54 10.57 -12.03
C LYS A 178 3.47 10.14 -10.56
N THR A 179 2.28 9.76 -10.10
CA THR A 179 2.09 9.27 -8.73
C THR A 179 2.78 7.92 -8.52
N LEU A 180 2.73 7.03 -9.52
CA LEU A 180 3.41 5.74 -9.49
C LEU A 180 4.94 5.91 -9.42
N GLU A 181 5.51 6.77 -10.25
CA GLU A 181 6.95 7.09 -10.23
C GLU A 181 7.40 7.60 -8.85
N GLN A 182 6.61 8.47 -8.21
CA GLN A 182 6.90 8.93 -6.86
C GLN A 182 6.89 7.78 -5.85
N LYS A 183 5.93 6.84 -5.95
CA LYS A 183 5.86 5.67 -5.07
C LYS A 183 6.99 4.68 -5.29
N GLU A 184 7.47 4.52 -6.53
CA GLU A 184 8.65 3.72 -6.82
C GLU A 184 9.90 4.32 -6.18
N LEU A 185 10.07 5.65 -6.20
CA LEU A 185 11.16 6.32 -5.49
C LEU A 185 11.06 6.14 -3.96
N GLU A 186 9.86 6.22 -3.38
CA GLU A 186 9.65 5.93 -1.95
C GLU A 186 10.02 4.48 -1.60
N LEU A 187 9.62 3.52 -2.44
CA LEU A 187 9.92 2.09 -2.24
C LEU A 187 11.43 1.84 -2.30
N THR A 188 12.13 2.40 -3.29
CA THR A 188 13.60 2.27 -3.36
C THR A 188 14.31 2.90 -2.16
N SER A 189 13.77 3.98 -1.58
CA SER A 189 14.28 4.55 -0.33
C SER A 189 14.06 3.62 0.87
N LEU A 190 12.88 3.01 0.99
CA LEU A 190 12.58 2.04 2.05
C LEU A 190 13.43 0.78 1.92
N GLN A 191 13.69 0.30 0.70
CA GLN A 191 14.56 -0.84 0.46
C GLN A 191 15.98 -0.56 0.98
N LYS A 192 16.54 0.63 0.71
CA LYS A 192 17.86 1.02 1.25
C LYS A 192 17.87 1.01 2.78
N LYS A 193 16.82 1.54 3.43
CA LYS A 193 16.70 1.51 4.89
C LYS A 193 16.62 0.09 5.44
N LEU A 194 15.94 -0.81 4.72
CA LEU A 194 15.88 -2.23 5.09
C LEU A 194 17.26 -2.88 5.00
N ASP A 195 18.00 -2.61 3.92
CA ASP A 195 19.36 -3.10 3.72
C ASP A 195 20.32 -2.56 4.82
N GLU A 196 20.12 -1.32 5.28
CA GLU A 196 20.86 -0.72 6.40
C GLU A 196 20.50 -1.33 7.77
N LEU A 197 19.26 -1.81 7.96
CA LEU A 197 18.81 -2.45 9.22
C LEU A 197 19.28 -3.90 9.35
N MET A 198 19.47 -4.61 8.25
CA MET A 198 19.97 -5.99 8.23
C MET A 198 21.25 -6.22 9.05
N PRO A 199 22.32 -5.41 8.91
CA PRO A 199 23.54 -5.58 9.71
C PRO A 199 23.35 -5.24 11.20
N LEU A 200 22.36 -4.41 11.55
CA LEU A 200 22.03 -4.16 12.95
C LEU A 200 21.30 -5.35 13.57
N LYS A 201 20.41 -5.99 12.80
CA LYS A 201 19.74 -7.22 13.20
C LYS A 201 20.74 -8.34 13.47
N THR A 202 21.72 -8.54 12.59
CA THR A 202 22.75 -9.58 12.80
C THR A 202 23.61 -9.29 14.02
N LYS A 203 23.97 -8.03 14.30
CA LYS A 203 24.66 -7.64 15.54
C LYS A 203 23.83 -7.90 16.79
N LEU A 204 22.52 -7.67 16.72
CA LEU A 204 21.62 -7.98 17.83
C LEU A 204 21.60 -9.49 18.11
N GLU A 205 21.45 -10.31 17.07
CA GLU A 205 21.53 -11.78 17.17
C GLU A 205 22.88 -12.27 17.71
N GLU A 206 23.99 -11.58 17.42
CA GLU A 206 25.31 -11.88 17.99
C GLU A 206 25.45 -11.47 19.48
N LEU A 207 24.79 -10.37 19.88
CA LEU A 207 24.83 -9.88 21.26
C LEU A 207 23.93 -10.68 22.21
N THR A 208 22.80 -11.18 21.74
CA THR A 208 21.86 -12.01 22.52
C THR A 208 22.55 -13.15 23.30
N PRO A 209 23.35 -14.05 22.68
CA PRO A 209 24.00 -15.13 23.42
C PRO A 209 25.08 -14.62 24.39
N LYS A 210 25.72 -13.48 24.10
CA LYS A 210 26.70 -12.89 25.03
C LYS A 210 26.03 -12.41 26.33
N VAL A 211 24.84 -11.83 26.22
CA VAL A 211 24.03 -11.44 27.38
C VAL A 211 23.65 -12.67 28.20
N GLU A 212 23.17 -13.74 27.57
CA GLU A 212 22.84 -15.00 28.26
C GLU A 212 24.06 -15.59 29.00
N VAL A 213 25.24 -15.55 28.38
CA VAL A 213 26.49 -15.98 29.04
C VAL A 213 26.81 -15.12 30.27
N TYR A 214 26.69 -13.80 30.18
CA TYR A 214 26.94 -12.94 31.34
C TYR A 214 25.90 -13.12 32.44
N GLU A 215 24.63 -13.34 32.10
CA GLU A 215 23.57 -13.64 33.06
C GLU A 215 23.85 -14.93 33.83
N THR A 216 24.26 -16.00 33.14
CA THR A 216 24.64 -17.26 33.79
C THR A 216 25.86 -17.10 34.70
N GLN A 217 26.87 -16.33 34.29
CA GLN A 217 28.04 -16.02 35.13
C GLN A 217 27.66 -15.22 36.38
N ILE A 218 26.75 -14.25 36.26
CA ILE A 218 26.26 -13.48 37.40
C ILE A 218 25.51 -14.40 38.38
N GLN A 219 24.67 -15.31 37.89
CA GLN A 219 23.97 -16.29 38.74
C GLN A 219 24.95 -17.23 39.45
N GLU A 220 25.97 -17.72 38.76
CA GLU A 220 27.01 -18.57 39.35
C GLU A 220 27.82 -17.83 40.42
N LEU A 221 28.23 -16.58 40.15
CA LEU A 221 28.94 -15.76 41.13
C LEU A 221 28.05 -15.43 42.34
N THR A 222 26.77 -15.15 42.10
CA THR A 222 25.80 -14.86 43.18
C THR A 222 25.63 -16.07 44.10
N THR A 223 25.47 -17.27 43.53
CA THR A 223 25.37 -18.51 44.32
C THR A 223 26.67 -18.82 45.08
N LYS A 224 27.84 -18.60 44.47
CA LYS A 224 29.13 -18.71 45.18
C LYS A 224 29.26 -17.73 46.33
N CYS A 225 28.89 -16.47 46.15
CA CYS A 225 28.89 -15.47 47.22
C CYS A 225 27.96 -15.88 48.37
N GLN A 226 26.77 -16.38 48.06
CA GLN A 226 25.82 -16.86 49.06
C GLN A 226 26.35 -18.07 49.83
N ASN A 227 26.99 -19.02 49.15
CA ASN A 227 27.63 -20.17 49.80
C ASN A 227 28.76 -19.74 50.73
N LEU A 228 29.65 -18.83 50.29
CA LEU A 228 30.72 -18.29 51.13
C LEU A 228 30.19 -17.52 52.34
N GLU A 229 29.06 -16.82 52.19
CA GLU A 229 28.41 -16.13 53.30
C GLU A 229 27.83 -17.11 54.32
N ASN A 230 27.22 -18.20 53.87
CA ASN A 230 26.76 -19.30 54.74
C ASN A 230 27.93 -19.99 55.45
N GLU A 231 29.01 -20.34 54.75
CA GLU A 231 30.22 -20.93 55.36
C GLU A 231 30.84 -20.01 56.40
N LYS A 232 30.91 -18.70 56.11
CA LYS A 232 31.38 -17.69 57.07
C LYS A 232 30.51 -17.69 58.33
N GLU A 233 29.19 -17.76 58.18
CA GLU A 233 28.24 -17.80 59.31
C GLU A 233 28.42 -19.07 60.14
N GLU A 234 28.54 -20.23 59.50
CA GLU A 234 28.80 -21.51 60.16
C GLU A 234 30.13 -21.52 60.92
N LEU A 235 31.20 -21.00 60.33
CA LEU A 235 32.51 -20.89 60.97
C LEU A 235 32.48 -19.94 62.17
N ALA A 236 31.77 -18.81 62.06
CA ALA A 236 31.60 -17.88 63.17
C ALA A 236 30.82 -18.51 64.33
N ASP A 237 29.82 -19.33 64.01
CA ASP A 237 29.05 -20.10 64.98
C ASP A 237 29.87 -21.20 65.67
N GLN A 238 30.69 -21.93 64.92
CA GLN A 238 31.64 -22.91 65.45
C GLN A 238 32.69 -22.25 66.35
N LEU A 239 33.22 -21.09 65.95
CA LEU A 239 34.16 -20.31 66.74
C LEU A 239 33.54 -19.87 68.07
N CYS A 240 32.32 -19.32 68.05
CA CYS A 240 31.58 -18.96 69.26
C CYS A 240 31.39 -20.17 70.20
N SER A 241 30.98 -21.32 69.65
CA SER A 241 30.77 -22.54 70.42
C SER A 241 32.05 -23.06 71.05
N THR A 242 33.13 -23.17 70.26
CA THR A 242 34.44 -23.67 70.72
C THR A 242 35.03 -22.76 71.78
N LEU A 243 34.91 -21.44 71.58
CA LEU A 243 35.39 -20.44 72.52
C LEU A 243 34.62 -20.50 73.85
N ASN A 244 33.28 -20.63 73.82
CA ASN A 244 32.47 -20.83 75.03
C ASN A 244 32.85 -22.12 75.77
N GLN A 245 33.04 -23.22 75.05
CA GLN A 245 33.44 -24.49 75.64
C GLN A 245 34.83 -24.40 76.29
N GLY A 246 35.80 -23.81 75.59
CA GLY A 246 37.15 -23.60 76.12
C GLY A 246 37.17 -22.72 77.36
N PHE A 247 36.36 -21.65 77.37
CA PHE A 247 36.19 -20.78 78.54
C PHE A 247 35.61 -21.55 79.73
N GLN A 248 34.57 -22.36 79.52
CA GLN A 248 33.98 -23.17 80.59
C GLN A 248 34.97 -24.19 81.15
N LEU A 249 35.73 -24.89 80.29
CA LEU A 249 36.78 -25.81 80.71
C LEU A 249 37.86 -25.11 81.54
N ALA A 250 38.23 -23.88 81.18
CA ALA A 250 39.19 -23.08 81.96
C ALA A 250 38.62 -22.70 83.33
N LEU A 251 37.34 -22.29 83.42
CA LEU A 251 36.69 -22.03 84.70
C LEU A 251 36.62 -23.29 85.59
N ASP A 252 36.35 -24.45 84.99
CA ASP A 252 36.33 -25.72 85.71
C ASP A 252 37.72 -26.09 86.24
N GLN A 253 38.79 -25.85 85.46
CA GLN A 253 40.17 -26.00 85.94
C GLN A 253 40.49 -25.08 87.11
N VAL A 254 40.06 -23.81 87.08
CA VAL A 254 40.25 -22.86 88.19
C VAL A 254 39.55 -23.34 89.47
N LYS A 255 38.32 -23.85 89.37
CA LYS A 255 37.58 -24.42 90.52
C LYS A 255 38.31 -25.60 91.16
N ILE A 256 38.99 -26.43 90.35
CA ILE A 256 39.78 -27.57 90.86
C ILE A 256 41.00 -27.07 91.63
N LEU A 257 41.71 -26.06 91.12
CA LEU A 257 42.92 -25.52 91.74
C LEU A 257 42.63 -24.63 92.97
N CYS A 258 41.52 -23.89 92.95
CA CYS A 258 41.11 -22.94 93.97
C CYS A 258 39.62 -23.13 94.31
N PRO A 259 39.26 -24.08 95.20
CA PRO A 259 37.86 -24.43 95.48
C PRO A 259 37.02 -23.27 96.03
N ASP A 260 37.65 -22.34 96.75
CA ASP A 260 36.99 -21.19 97.36
C ASP A 260 36.81 -19.99 96.40
N ALA A 261 37.31 -20.09 95.16
CA ALA A 261 37.20 -19.01 94.18
C ALA A 261 35.79 -18.98 93.54
N ASP A 262 35.05 -17.89 93.76
CA ASP A 262 33.77 -17.67 93.11
C ASP A 262 33.96 -17.28 91.63
N THR A 263 33.68 -18.23 90.75
CA THR A 263 33.74 -18.06 89.29
C THR A 263 32.37 -17.75 88.68
N SER A 264 31.31 -17.60 89.49
CA SER A 264 29.94 -17.36 88.99
C SER A 264 29.80 -16.05 88.21
N LEU A 265 30.66 -15.06 88.49
CA LEU A 265 30.68 -13.77 87.81
C LEU A 265 31.49 -13.76 86.52
N ALA A 266 32.32 -14.78 86.28
CA ALA A 266 33.20 -14.85 85.13
C ALA A 266 32.37 -15.11 83.86
N SER A 267 32.47 -14.19 82.90
CA SER A 267 31.83 -14.30 81.60
C SER A 267 32.83 -13.88 80.54
N ILE A 268 32.80 -14.56 79.41
CA ILE A 268 33.65 -14.25 78.27
C ILE A 268 33.34 -12.89 77.62
N THR A 269 32.15 -12.34 77.91
CA THR A 269 31.74 -11.01 77.46
C THR A 269 32.18 -9.88 78.39
N LYS A 270 32.96 -10.21 79.44
CA LYS A 270 33.45 -9.24 80.40
C LYS A 270 34.97 -9.13 80.25
N GLU A 271 35.46 -7.91 80.35
CA GLU A 271 36.88 -7.60 80.44
C GLU A 271 37.25 -7.12 81.85
N VAL A 272 38.53 -7.22 82.19
CA VAL A 272 39.04 -6.77 83.49
C VAL A 272 39.59 -5.36 83.35
N ILE A 273 38.88 -4.38 83.90
CA ILE A 273 39.30 -2.97 83.96
C ILE A 273 39.52 -2.64 85.43
N GLU A 274 40.74 -2.24 85.79
CA GLU A 274 41.10 -1.85 87.17
C GLU A 274 40.77 -2.91 88.24
N GLY A 275 40.83 -4.20 87.86
CA GLY A 275 40.53 -5.31 88.76
C GLY A 275 39.04 -5.63 88.94
N GLN A 276 38.15 -4.93 88.22
CA GLN A 276 36.72 -5.25 88.14
C GLN A 276 36.35 -5.86 86.80
N LEU A 277 35.41 -6.82 86.82
CA LEU A 277 34.83 -7.40 85.61
C LEU A 277 33.73 -6.49 85.07
N VAL A 278 33.99 -5.82 83.96
CA VAL A 278 33.07 -4.89 83.27
C VAL A 278 32.58 -5.53 81.97
N GLU A 279 31.31 -5.38 81.62
CA GLU A 279 30.82 -5.83 80.30
C GLU A 279 31.49 -5.04 79.18
N ILE A 280 31.98 -5.74 78.16
CA ILE A 280 32.53 -5.09 76.96
C ILE A 280 31.38 -4.35 76.27
N GLY A 281 31.48 -3.01 76.20
CA GLY A 281 30.46 -2.13 75.63
C GLY A 281 30.38 -2.21 74.09
N ASP A 282 29.18 -1.99 73.55
CA ASP A 282 28.84 -2.06 72.11
C ASP A 282 29.26 -0.82 71.29
N GLU A 283 30.22 0.01 71.73
CA GLU A 283 30.62 1.24 70.99
C GLU A 283 31.22 0.99 69.60
#